data_AF-A0A2Z2MW15-F1
#
_entry.id   AF-A0A2Z2MW15-F1
#
_cell.length_a   1.000
_cell.length_b   1.000
_cell.length_c   1.000
_cell.angle_alpha   90.00
_cell.angle_beta   90.00
_cell.angle_gamma   90.00
#
_symmetry.space_group_name_H-M   'P 1'
#
loop_
_entity.id
_entity.type
_entity.pdbx_description
1 polymer ?
#
loop_
_entity_poly.entity_id
_entity_poly.type
_entity_poly.pdbx_seq_one_letter_code
_entity_poly.pdbx_strand_id
1 'polypeptide(L)'
;MTLPNFIICGTQKGGTTALYTYLKEHPEIFLPREKEVHYFDLNYPRGINWYEKHFRGTTPQHRAIGEASPFYMYLEEVPERIYEILPDVKLIFILRNPVDRAYSHYWHEVKLGYEWLPFEAAIKKERERLEDASIFAKQNYSYLDRGKYIEQLKRYRKYFSRDQMLILINEDLKAYPEWTMRVVFEFLGVNSDFKSPNWHTSVYVGKSPKFWKLQRLKRYIPLTIAHNIIDSINLKAGYPSMNPNTREKLIKYFKPYNKELEKFLGRRLDSWHR
;
A
#
# COMPACT_ATOMS: atom_id res chain seq x y z
N MET A 1 0.49 10.38 -26.64
CA MET A 1 0.96 9.37 -25.67
C MET A 1 0.43 9.79 -24.31
N THR A 2 -0.13 8.86 -23.53
CA THR A 2 -0.81 9.19 -22.28
C THR A 2 -0.08 8.52 -21.12
N LEU A 3 0.38 9.34 -20.18
CA LEU A 3 1.04 8.93 -18.94
C LEU A 3 0.15 9.32 -17.76
N PRO A 4 0.33 8.68 -16.59
CA PRO A 4 -0.44 9.04 -15.42
C PRO A 4 0.00 10.40 -14.88
N ASN A 5 -0.98 11.19 -14.45
CA ASN A 5 -0.79 12.45 -13.74
C ASN A 5 -1.00 12.31 -12.22
N PHE A 6 -1.36 11.12 -11.72
CA PHE A 6 -1.27 10.79 -10.31
C PHE A 6 -0.86 9.33 -10.04
N ILE A 7 -0.27 9.07 -8.87
CA ILE A 7 0.13 7.73 -8.41
C ILE A 7 -0.26 7.52 -6.95
N ILE A 8 -0.92 6.40 -6.64
CA ILE A 8 -1.10 5.92 -5.27
C ILE A 8 0.12 5.08 -4.88
N CYS A 9 1.16 5.74 -4.34
CA CYS A 9 2.47 5.13 -4.08
C CYS A 9 2.50 4.17 -2.89
N GLY A 10 1.55 4.28 -1.96
CA GLY A 10 1.64 3.54 -0.72
C GLY A 10 0.54 3.85 0.28
N THR A 11 0.58 3.23 1.46
CA THR A 11 1.53 2.14 1.81
C THR A 11 0.90 0.76 1.57
N GLN A 12 1.74 -0.27 1.37
CA GLN A 12 1.26 -1.65 1.31
C GLN A 12 0.54 -2.01 2.62
N LYS A 13 -0.68 -2.55 2.48
CA LYS A 13 -1.63 -2.82 3.59
C LYS A 13 -2.14 -1.56 4.31
N GLY A 14 -1.96 -0.39 3.71
CA GLY A 14 -2.47 0.89 4.18
C GLY A 14 -3.93 1.16 3.84
N GLY A 15 -4.49 0.54 2.78
CA GLY A 15 -5.86 0.85 2.32
C GLY A 15 -5.96 1.20 0.83
N THR A 16 -4.84 1.11 0.11
CA THR A 16 -4.74 1.47 -1.32
C THR A 16 -5.71 0.73 -2.23
N THR A 17 -6.12 -0.51 -1.91
CA THR A 17 -7.13 -1.22 -2.70
C THR A 17 -8.51 -0.60 -2.55
N ALA A 18 -8.92 -0.21 -1.35
CA ALA A 18 -10.20 0.48 -1.16
C ALA A 18 -10.20 1.82 -1.89
N LEU A 19 -9.14 2.61 -1.72
CA LEU A 19 -8.98 3.88 -2.41
C LEU A 19 -8.98 3.72 -3.94
N TYR A 20 -8.23 2.75 -4.49
CA TYR A 20 -8.26 2.42 -5.92
C TYR A 20 -9.68 2.09 -6.40
N THR A 21 -10.42 1.26 -5.65
CA THR A 21 -11.78 0.88 -6.02
C THR A 21 -12.73 2.08 -6.01
N TYR A 22 -12.65 2.94 -4.98
CA TYR A 22 -13.51 4.13 -4.86
C TYR A 22 -13.22 5.16 -5.96
N LEU A 23 -11.94 5.38 -6.29
CA LEU A 23 -11.53 6.30 -7.35
C LEU A 23 -12.00 5.85 -8.74
N LYS A 24 -12.02 4.53 -8.98
CA LYS A 24 -12.42 3.96 -10.27
C LYS A 24 -13.90 4.17 -10.60
N GLU A 25 -14.72 4.52 -9.60
CA GLU A 25 -16.14 4.83 -9.81
C GLU A 25 -16.37 6.24 -10.36
N HIS A 26 -15.38 7.13 -10.25
CA HIS A 26 -15.50 8.51 -10.68
C HIS A 26 -15.33 8.64 -12.20
N PRO A 27 -16.26 9.28 -12.95
CA PRO A 27 -16.26 9.30 -14.41
C PRO A 27 -15.06 10.05 -15.03
N GLU A 28 -14.49 11.00 -14.30
CA GLU A 28 -13.30 11.75 -14.73
C GLU A 28 -11.96 11.09 -14.32
N ILE A 29 -11.98 9.91 -13.70
CA ILE A 29 -10.76 9.22 -13.23
C ILE A 29 -10.54 7.92 -14.00
N PHE A 30 -9.35 7.78 -14.60
CA PHE A 30 -8.91 6.54 -15.21
C PHE A 30 -7.88 5.82 -14.33
N LEU A 31 -8.14 4.55 -14.06
CA LEU A 31 -7.20 3.62 -13.43
C LEU A 31 -7.18 2.30 -14.25
N PRO A 32 -6.00 1.75 -14.60
CA PRO A 32 -5.90 0.46 -15.29
C PRO A 32 -6.68 -0.64 -14.59
N ARG A 33 -7.27 -1.59 -15.34
CA ARG A 33 -8.06 -2.69 -14.77
C ARG A 33 -7.25 -3.56 -13.81
N GLU A 34 -6.01 -3.86 -14.19
CA GLU A 34 -5.05 -4.54 -13.34
C GLU A 34 -4.40 -3.49 -12.42
N LYS A 35 -4.62 -3.66 -11.11
CA LYS A 35 -3.98 -2.83 -10.09
C LYS A 35 -2.51 -3.24 -9.94
N GLU A 36 -1.68 -2.30 -9.50
CA GLU A 36 -0.25 -2.47 -9.24
C GLU A 36 0.53 -2.73 -10.54
N VAL A 37 0.73 -1.67 -11.33
CA VAL A 37 1.46 -1.75 -12.61
C VAL A 37 2.93 -2.12 -12.39
N HIS A 38 3.48 -1.71 -11.25
CA HIS A 38 4.84 -2.05 -10.84
C HIS A 38 5.89 -1.63 -11.88
N TYR A 39 5.70 -0.45 -12.48
CA TYR A 39 6.64 0.10 -13.45
C TYR A 39 7.90 0.63 -12.77
N PHE A 40 7.78 1.53 -11.80
CA PHE A 40 8.96 2.18 -11.20
C PHE A 40 9.80 1.23 -10.31
N ASP A 41 9.29 0.04 -10.00
CA ASP A 41 9.99 -1.00 -9.24
C ASP A 41 10.39 -2.20 -10.12
N LEU A 42 9.49 -3.16 -10.38
CA LEU A 42 9.79 -4.46 -10.98
C LEU A 42 9.97 -4.39 -12.50
N ASN A 43 9.22 -3.51 -13.16
CA ASN A 43 9.13 -3.46 -14.61
C ASN A 43 9.86 -2.24 -15.23
N TYR A 44 10.69 -1.53 -14.46
CA TYR A 44 11.40 -0.34 -14.93
C TYR A 44 12.25 -0.62 -16.20
N PRO A 45 12.98 -1.76 -16.28
CA PRO A 45 13.75 -2.11 -17.47
C PRO A 45 12.92 -2.36 -18.74
N ARG A 46 11.58 -2.52 -18.63
CA ARG A 46 10.71 -2.69 -19.80
C ARG A 46 10.51 -1.39 -20.61
N GLY A 47 10.94 -0.26 -20.06
CA GLY A 47 10.90 1.04 -20.71
C GLY A 47 9.51 1.69 -20.72
N ILE A 48 9.48 2.99 -21.01
CA ILE A 48 8.27 3.82 -20.92
C ILE A 48 7.16 3.35 -21.88
N ASN A 49 7.52 2.85 -23.06
CA ASN A 49 6.57 2.30 -24.03
C ASN A 49 5.80 1.08 -23.49
N TRP A 50 6.36 0.33 -22.53
CA TRP A 50 5.63 -0.73 -21.85
C TRP A 50 4.63 -0.13 -20.85
N TYR A 51 5.05 0.89 -20.10
CA TYR A 51 4.20 1.57 -19.11
C TYR A 51 2.96 2.23 -19.74
N GLU A 52 3.14 2.94 -20.85
CA GLU A 52 2.06 3.62 -21.57
C GLU A 52 0.92 2.69 -22.01
N LYS A 53 1.20 1.40 -22.24
CA LYS A 53 0.19 0.44 -22.69
C LYS A 53 -0.94 0.28 -21.68
N HIS A 54 -0.67 0.51 -20.39
CA HIS A 54 -1.67 0.42 -19.34
C HIS A 54 -2.69 1.57 -19.37
N PHE A 55 -2.41 2.65 -20.10
CA PHE A 55 -3.24 3.87 -20.17
C PHE A 55 -3.93 4.06 -21.52
N ARG A 56 -3.87 3.08 -22.44
CA ARG A 56 -4.51 3.17 -23.76
C ARG A 56 -6.03 3.31 -23.74
N GLY A 57 -6.69 2.97 -22.63
CA GLY A 57 -8.14 3.10 -22.46
C GLY A 57 -8.63 4.49 -22.05
N THR A 58 -7.74 5.47 -21.91
CA THR A 58 -8.11 6.84 -21.52
C THR A 58 -8.90 7.53 -22.62
N THR A 59 -9.83 8.39 -22.22
CA THR A 59 -10.65 9.23 -23.10
C THR A 59 -10.54 10.69 -22.67
N PRO A 60 -10.94 11.68 -23.50
CA PRO A 60 -10.90 13.10 -23.12
C PRO A 60 -11.71 13.48 -21.88
N GLN A 61 -12.65 12.64 -21.42
CA GLN A 61 -13.40 12.84 -20.18
C GLN A 61 -12.54 12.60 -18.92
N HIS A 62 -11.47 11.82 -19.04
CA HIS A 62 -10.61 11.48 -17.90
C HIS A 62 -9.61 12.61 -17.65
N ARG A 63 -9.82 13.34 -16.56
CA ARG A 63 -8.94 14.43 -16.11
C ARG A 63 -7.82 13.91 -15.21
N ALA A 64 -8.11 12.92 -14.37
CA ALA A 64 -7.11 12.28 -13.53
C ALA A 64 -6.84 10.87 -14.07
N ILE A 65 -5.60 10.61 -14.47
CA ILE A 65 -5.16 9.33 -15.02
C ILE A 65 -4.07 8.84 -14.09
N GLY A 66 -4.23 7.65 -13.51
CA GLY A 66 -3.29 7.22 -12.49
C GLY A 66 -3.08 5.73 -12.41
N GLU A 67 -2.20 5.35 -11.50
CA GLU A 67 -1.98 3.97 -11.12
C GLU A 67 -1.83 3.83 -9.60
N ALA A 68 -1.77 2.59 -9.11
CA ALA A 68 -1.68 2.32 -7.68
C ALA A 68 -0.75 1.14 -7.43
N SER A 69 0.50 1.42 -7.10
CA SER A 69 1.54 0.44 -6.78
C SER A 69 2.11 0.72 -5.38
N PRO A 70 1.54 0.12 -4.32
CA PRO A 70 1.85 0.49 -2.94
C PRO A 70 3.27 0.16 -2.47
N PHE A 71 4.01 -0.64 -3.25
CA PHE A 71 5.40 -0.98 -2.98
C PHE A 71 6.33 0.22 -3.24
N TYR A 72 5.96 1.10 -4.17
CA TYR A 72 6.75 2.29 -4.55
C TYR A 72 7.22 3.09 -3.35
N MET A 73 6.32 3.37 -2.39
CA MET A 73 6.63 4.20 -1.22
C MET A 73 7.88 3.73 -0.44
N TYR A 74 8.13 2.41 -0.42
CA TYR A 74 9.21 1.85 0.39
C TYR A 74 10.57 1.85 -0.28
N LEU A 75 10.62 1.74 -1.60
CA LEU A 75 11.88 1.63 -2.34
C LEU A 75 12.58 2.99 -2.42
N GLU A 76 13.91 2.98 -2.35
CA GLU A 76 14.71 4.19 -2.22
C GLU A 76 14.90 4.90 -3.57
N GLU A 77 15.00 4.10 -4.62
CA GLU A 77 15.22 4.51 -6.01
C GLU A 77 13.95 5.03 -6.71
N VAL A 78 12.77 4.69 -6.18
CA VAL A 78 11.50 4.96 -6.85
C VAL A 78 11.15 6.46 -6.93
N PRO A 79 11.33 7.28 -5.88
CA PRO A 79 11.06 8.72 -5.97
C PRO A 79 11.81 9.41 -7.11
N GLU A 80 13.09 9.08 -7.30
CA GLU A 80 13.93 9.63 -8.36
C GLU A 80 13.41 9.22 -9.74
N ARG A 81 13.17 7.92 -9.95
CA ARG A 81 12.63 7.41 -11.22
C ARG A 81 11.28 8.03 -11.59
N ILE A 82 10.40 8.24 -10.60
CA ILE A 82 9.13 8.92 -10.81
C ILE A 82 9.39 10.37 -11.24
N TYR A 83 10.30 11.08 -10.57
CA TYR A 83 10.58 12.48 -10.85
C TYR A 83 11.20 12.69 -12.25
N GLU A 84 12.08 11.79 -12.67
CA GLU A 84 12.70 11.82 -14.00
C GLU A 84 11.67 11.73 -15.14
N ILE A 85 10.58 10.98 -14.94
CA ILE A 85 9.58 10.71 -15.99
C ILE A 85 8.33 11.57 -15.83
N LEU A 86 7.90 11.84 -14.59
CA LEU A 86 6.65 12.49 -14.23
C LEU A 86 6.89 13.58 -13.15
N PRO A 87 7.65 14.65 -13.44
CA PRO A 87 8.04 15.65 -12.44
C PRO A 87 6.84 16.39 -11.81
N ASP A 88 5.74 16.55 -12.54
CA ASP A 88 4.53 17.26 -12.11
C ASP A 88 3.44 16.33 -11.52
N VAL A 89 3.75 15.04 -11.34
CA VAL A 89 2.76 14.06 -10.88
C VAL A 89 2.25 14.38 -9.47
N LYS A 90 1.00 14.01 -9.22
CA LYS A 90 0.39 14.02 -7.89
C LYS A 90 0.57 12.66 -7.20
N LEU A 91 1.09 12.64 -6.00
CA LEU A 91 1.37 11.43 -5.23
C LEU A 91 0.41 11.30 -4.07
N ILE A 92 -0.23 10.14 -3.93
CA ILE A 92 -1.14 9.83 -2.83
C ILE A 92 -0.53 8.71 -1.97
N PHE A 93 -0.45 8.96 -0.67
CA PHE A 93 -0.03 8.00 0.34
C PHE A 93 -1.18 7.80 1.33
N ILE A 94 -1.66 6.57 1.49
CA ILE A 94 -2.62 6.21 2.53
C ILE A 94 -1.93 5.37 3.59
N LEU A 95 -1.78 5.96 4.77
CA LEU A 95 -1.10 5.38 5.92
C LEU A 95 -2.09 4.72 6.87
N ARG A 96 -1.60 3.77 7.66
CA ARG A 96 -2.35 3.04 8.68
C ARG A 96 -1.47 2.90 9.91
N ASN A 97 -2.05 2.69 11.10
CA ASN A 97 -1.28 2.29 12.28
C ASN A 97 -0.17 1.27 11.90
N PRO A 98 1.12 1.59 12.11
CA PRO A 98 2.23 0.78 11.59
C PRO A 98 2.29 -0.61 12.22
N VAL A 99 1.79 -0.79 13.44
CA VAL A 99 1.69 -2.11 14.11
C VAL A 99 0.68 -2.99 13.38
N ASP A 100 -0.51 -2.46 13.11
CA ASP A 100 -1.56 -3.20 12.41
C ASP A 100 -1.23 -3.42 10.93
N ARG A 101 -0.52 -2.47 10.30
CA ARG A 101 0.01 -2.60 8.95
C ARG A 101 1.03 -3.74 8.87
N ALA A 102 2.00 -3.78 9.79
CA ALA A 102 3.01 -4.83 9.88
C ALA A 102 2.37 -6.22 10.05
N TYR A 103 1.39 -6.33 10.95
CA TYR A 103 0.69 -7.59 11.18
C TYR A 103 -0.17 -8.02 9.99
N SER A 104 -0.81 -7.06 9.32
CA SER A 104 -1.56 -7.32 8.08
C SER A 104 -0.65 -7.76 6.93
N HIS A 105 0.57 -7.22 6.88
CA HIS A 105 1.60 -7.62 5.90
C HIS A 105 2.07 -9.04 6.20
N TYR A 106 2.45 -9.34 7.43
CA TYR A 106 2.80 -10.69 7.86
C TYR A 106 1.76 -11.74 7.42
N TRP A 107 0.48 -11.55 7.76
CA TRP A 107 -0.56 -12.51 7.36
C TRP A 107 -0.78 -12.59 5.85
N HIS A 108 -0.49 -11.51 5.12
CA HIS A 108 -0.50 -11.54 3.66
C HIS A 108 0.59 -12.47 3.12
N GLU A 109 1.80 -12.39 3.65
CA GLU A 109 2.92 -13.24 3.24
C GLU A 109 2.73 -14.69 3.64
N VAL A 110 2.13 -14.94 4.80
CA VAL A 110 1.73 -16.29 5.23
C VAL A 110 0.71 -16.86 4.25
N LYS A 111 -0.31 -16.07 3.86
CA LYS A 111 -1.29 -16.48 2.84
C LYS A 111 -0.61 -16.79 1.49
N LEU A 112 0.37 -16.00 1.08
CA LEU A 112 1.09 -16.23 -0.17
C LEU A 112 2.06 -17.42 -0.08
N GLY A 113 2.40 -17.88 1.13
CA GLY A 113 3.35 -18.97 1.36
C GLY A 113 4.80 -18.51 1.48
N TYR A 114 5.04 -17.20 1.57
CA TYR A 114 6.37 -16.59 1.71
C TYR A 114 6.85 -16.48 3.15
N GLU A 115 5.94 -16.59 4.14
CA GLU A 115 6.28 -16.60 5.56
C GLU A 115 5.73 -17.84 6.27
N TRP A 116 6.55 -18.41 7.15
CA TRP A 116 6.24 -19.59 7.94
C TRP A 116 6.66 -19.49 9.40
N LEU A 117 7.39 -18.44 9.78
CA LEU A 117 7.75 -18.18 11.16
C LEU A 117 6.55 -17.58 11.90
N PRO A 118 6.40 -17.84 13.22
CA PRO A 118 5.54 -17.03 14.08
C PRO A 118 5.91 -15.55 13.99
N PHE A 119 4.95 -14.64 14.19
CA PHE A 119 5.12 -13.22 13.91
C PHE A 119 6.32 -12.61 14.64
N GLU A 120 6.49 -12.94 15.92
CA GLU A 120 7.60 -12.50 16.76
C GLU A 120 8.96 -12.99 16.25
N ALA A 121 9.03 -14.17 15.65
CA ALA A 121 10.25 -14.69 15.05
C ALA A 121 10.50 -14.06 13.67
N ALA A 122 9.44 -13.84 12.88
CA ALA A 122 9.50 -13.18 11.57
C ALA A 122 10.08 -11.76 11.67
N ILE A 123 9.58 -10.94 12.60
CA ILE A 123 10.08 -9.57 12.78
C ILE A 123 11.50 -9.51 13.37
N LYS A 124 11.93 -10.53 14.12
CA LYS A 124 13.33 -10.64 14.58
C LYS A 124 14.29 -10.98 13.45
N LYS A 125 13.83 -11.82 12.50
CA LYS A 125 14.58 -12.19 11.29
C LYS A 125 14.57 -11.13 10.19
N GLU A 126 13.73 -10.11 10.30
CA GLU A 126 13.58 -9.08 9.27
C GLU A 126 14.92 -8.46 8.88
N ARG A 127 15.72 -8.02 9.86
CA ARG A 127 17.01 -7.37 9.60
C ARG A 127 17.93 -8.26 8.76
N GLU A 128 18.17 -9.49 9.22
CA GLU A 128 18.97 -10.51 8.53
C GLU A 128 18.48 -10.72 7.08
N ARG A 129 17.16 -10.84 6.89
CA ARG A 129 16.56 -11.06 5.57
C ARG A 129 16.69 -9.86 4.64
N LEU A 130 16.80 -8.64 5.17
CA LEU A 130 16.94 -7.43 4.36
C LEU A 130 18.41 -7.09 4.05
N GLU A 131 19.39 -7.81 4.60
CA GLU A 131 20.82 -7.55 4.38
C GLU A 131 21.23 -7.73 2.92
N ASP A 132 20.61 -8.66 2.19
CA ASP A 132 20.89 -8.88 0.76
C ASP A 132 20.32 -7.78 -0.15
N ALA A 133 19.53 -6.84 0.42
CA ALA A 133 18.84 -5.75 -0.24
C ALA A 133 18.01 -6.15 -1.48
N SER A 134 17.68 -7.44 -1.63
CA SER A 134 16.95 -7.95 -2.78
C SER A 134 15.53 -7.38 -2.81
N ILE A 135 15.03 -7.12 -4.02
CA ILE A 135 13.66 -6.64 -4.21
C ILE A 135 12.65 -7.62 -3.60
N PHE A 136 12.92 -8.93 -3.73
CA PHE A 136 12.09 -9.97 -3.14
C PHE A 136 12.03 -9.84 -1.60
N ALA A 137 13.18 -9.71 -0.93
CA ALA A 137 13.19 -9.55 0.52
C ALA A 137 12.52 -8.24 0.95
N LYS A 138 12.80 -7.15 0.25
CA LYS A 138 12.15 -5.84 0.47
C LYS A 138 10.64 -5.92 0.32
N GLN A 139 10.12 -6.67 -0.65
CA GLN A 139 8.68 -6.82 -0.87
C GLN A 139 8.00 -7.68 0.20
N ASN A 140 8.63 -8.80 0.57
CA ASN A 140 7.97 -9.85 1.35
C ASN A 140 8.35 -9.88 2.83
N TYR A 141 9.47 -9.26 3.26
CA TYR A 141 9.97 -9.38 4.63
C TYR A 141 10.08 -8.07 5.40
N SER A 142 9.80 -6.92 4.76
CA SER A 142 9.80 -5.58 5.40
C SER A 142 8.55 -5.31 6.26
N TYR A 143 8.38 -6.10 7.32
CA TYR A 143 7.28 -5.95 8.28
C TYR A 143 7.37 -4.70 9.14
N LEU A 144 8.50 -4.42 9.81
CA LEU A 144 8.65 -3.25 10.67
C LEU A 144 9.28 -2.08 9.92
N ASP A 145 10.28 -2.34 9.08
CA ASP A 145 11.07 -1.28 8.45
C ASP A 145 10.19 -0.36 7.58
N ARG A 146 9.30 -0.96 6.79
CA ARG A 146 8.29 -0.24 5.99
C ARG A 146 7.29 0.57 6.82
N GLY A 147 7.14 0.28 8.11
CA GLY A 147 6.31 1.06 9.03
C GLY A 147 6.91 2.41 9.42
N LYS A 148 8.20 2.66 9.12
CA LYS A 148 8.89 3.94 9.37
C LYS A 148 8.53 4.98 8.31
N TYR A 149 7.26 5.36 8.25
CA TYR A 149 6.71 6.17 7.15
C TYR A 149 7.42 7.51 6.96
N ILE A 150 7.86 8.15 8.05
CA ILE A 150 8.52 9.45 7.98
C ILE A 150 9.82 9.41 7.16
N GLU A 151 10.59 8.33 7.24
CA GLU A 151 11.82 8.16 6.46
C GLU A 151 11.50 8.09 4.97
N GLN A 152 10.47 7.32 4.60
CA GLN A 152 9.98 7.18 3.23
C GLN A 152 9.46 8.52 2.69
N LEU A 153 8.58 9.20 3.43
CA LEU A 153 8.00 10.48 3.02
C LEU A 153 9.07 11.56 2.83
N LYS A 154 10.09 11.61 3.70
CA LYS A 154 11.22 12.53 3.53
C LYS A 154 12.01 12.26 2.26
N ARG A 155 12.16 11.01 1.82
CA ARG A 155 12.80 10.70 0.53
C ARG A 155 12.00 11.28 -0.63
N TYR A 156 10.69 11.12 -0.62
CA TYR A 156 9.83 11.73 -1.64
C TYR A 156 9.89 13.27 -1.62
N ARG A 157 9.95 13.91 -0.45
CA ARG A 157 10.06 15.38 -0.34
C ARG A 157 11.35 15.97 -0.89
N LYS A 158 12.38 15.17 -1.18
CA LYS A 158 13.58 15.64 -1.90
C LYS A 158 13.29 15.97 -3.36
N TYR A 159 12.28 15.33 -3.95
CA TYR A 159 11.93 15.45 -5.37
C TYR A 159 10.60 16.18 -5.58
N PHE A 160 9.63 15.99 -4.67
CA PHE A 160 8.26 16.50 -4.83
C PHE A 160 7.90 17.57 -3.79
N SER A 161 7.18 18.58 -4.26
CA SER A 161 6.67 19.66 -3.42
C SER A 161 5.55 19.16 -2.48
N ARG A 162 5.12 20.02 -1.54
CA ARG A 162 4.10 19.64 -0.56
C ARG A 162 2.77 19.40 -1.25
N ASP A 163 2.47 20.26 -2.21
CA ASP A 163 1.19 20.30 -2.91
C ASP A 163 1.08 19.20 -3.97
N GLN A 164 2.17 18.49 -4.25
CA GLN A 164 2.18 17.25 -5.02
C GLN A 164 2.00 16.00 -4.15
N MET A 165 1.96 16.10 -2.82
CA MET A 165 1.92 14.95 -1.93
C MET A 165 0.69 15.01 -1.01
N LEU A 166 -0.31 14.18 -1.30
CA LEU A 166 -1.45 13.96 -0.42
C LEU A 166 -1.20 12.77 0.51
N ILE A 167 -1.16 13.04 1.82
CA ILE A 167 -1.04 12.00 2.85
C ILE A 167 -2.39 11.81 3.54
N LEU A 168 -2.99 10.64 3.34
CA LEU A 168 -4.24 10.19 3.94
C LEU A 168 -3.98 9.27 5.12
N ILE A 169 -4.92 9.25 6.05
CA ILE A 169 -4.97 8.30 7.16
C ILE A 169 -6.15 7.35 6.92
N ASN A 170 -5.88 6.06 6.87
CA ASN A 170 -6.87 5.02 6.56
C ASN A 170 -8.00 4.95 7.56
N GLU A 171 -7.75 5.31 8.81
CA GLU A 171 -8.77 5.47 9.83
C GLU A 171 -9.82 6.54 9.44
N ASP A 172 -9.41 7.62 8.76
CA ASP A 172 -10.36 8.63 8.24
C ASP A 172 -11.11 8.12 7.03
N LEU A 173 -10.45 7.42 6.11
CA LEU A 173 -11.14 6.85 4.95
C LEU A 173 -12.27 5.90 5.39
N LYS A 174 -12.07 5.20 6.51
CA LYS A 174 -13.09 4.30 7.08
C LYS A 174 -14.18 5.03 7.84
N ALA A 175 -13.82 6.03 8.65
CA ALA A 175 -14.77 6.72 9.51
C ALA A 175 -15.57 7.80 8.77
N TYR A 176 -14.93 8.44 7.79
CA TYR A 176 -15.41 9.60 7.04
C TYR A 176 -15.06 9.46 5.54
N PRO A 177 -15.58 8.42 4.85
CA PRO A 177 -15.24 8.18 3.45
C PRO A 177 -15.61 9.35 2.54
N GLU A 178 -16.75 10.00 2.71
CA GLU A 178 -17.18 11.12 1.87
C GLU A 178 -16.23 12.31 1.96
N TRP A 179 -15.86 12.69 3.19
CA TRP A 179 -14.92 13.78 3.41
C TRP A 179 -13.54 13.44 2.83
N THR A 180 -13.07 12.21 3.08
CA THR A 180 -11.76 11.77 2.58
C THR A 180 -11.73 11.74 1.05
N MET A 181 -12.77 11.21 0.41
CA MET A 181 -12.85 11.16 -1.04
C MET A 181 -12.97 12.55 -1.67
N ARG A 182 -13.71 13.47 -1.03
CA ARG A 182 -13.76 14.87 -1.46
C ARG A 182 -12.37 15.51 -1.48
N VAL A 183 -11.59 15.35 -0.41
CA VAL A 183 -10.20 15.82 -0.34
C VAL A 183 -9.36 15.23 -1.47
N VAL A 184 -9.52 13.94 -1.77
CA VAL A 184 -8.80 13.30 -2.88
C VAL A 184 -9.23 13.86 -4.23
N PHE A 185 -10.52 14.09 -4.46
CA PHE A 185 -11.03 14.65 -5.72
C PHE A 185 -10.57 16.10 -5.93
N GLU A 186 -10.63 16.93 -4.90
CA GLU A 186 -10.10 18.30 -4.92
C GLU A 186 -8.60 18.28 -5.23
N PHE A 187 -7.84 17.40 -4.55
CA PHE A 187 -6.43 17.21 -4.82
C PHE A 187 -6.17 16.79 -6.27
N LEU A 188 -6.98 15.89 -6.85
CA LEU A 188 -6.82 15.45 -8.23
C LEU A 188 -7.35 16.46 -9.27
N GLY A 189 -8.15 17.44 -8.87
CA GLY A 189 -8.74 18.42 -9.78
C GLY A 189 -9.93 17.89 -10.59
N VAL A 190 -10.68 16.95 -10.01
CA VAL A 190 -11.92 16.40 -10.59
C VAL A 190 -13.13 16.87 -9.79
N ASN A 191 -14.34 16.55 -10.26
CA ASN A 191 -15.58 16.93 -9.57
C ASN A 191 -15.64 16.40 -8.12
N SER A 192 -15.46 17.30 -7.16
CA SER A 192 -15.45 16.99 -5.73
C SER A 192 -16.82 16.62 -5.15
N ASP A 193 -17.90 16.88 -5.89
CA ASP A 193 -19.28 16.61 -5.45
C ASP A 193 -19.77 15.21 -5.86
N PHE A 194 -18.98 14.46 -6.64
CA PHE A 194 -19.28 13.06 -6.92
C PHE A 194 -19.46 12.27 -5.62
N LYS A 195 -20.44 11.38 -5.57
CA LYS A 195 -20.73 10.53 -4.41
C LYS A 195 -20.99 9.11 -4.89
N SER A 196 -20.60 8.14 -4.08
CA SER A 196 -20.94 6.74 -4.31
C SER A 196 -21.40 6.06 -3.02
N PRO A 197 -22.47 5.25 -3.06
CA PRO A 197 -22.90 4.46 -1.92
C PRO A 197 -21.88 3.38 -1.54
N ASN A 198 -20.97 3.00 -2.44
CA ASN A 198 -20.03 1.89 -2.23
C ASN A 198 -18.87 2.23 -1.29
N TRP A 199 -18.68 3.51 -0.93
CA TRP A 199 -17.58 3.92 -0.06
C TRP A 199 -17.74 3.43 1.38
N HIS A 200 -18.94 3.07 1.80
CA HIS A 200 -19.21 2.45 3.10
C HIS A 200 -19.00 0.94 3.10
N THR A 201 -18.86 0.34 1.91
CA THR A 201 -18.66 -1.10 1.79
C THR A 201 -17.21 -1.43 2.04
N SER A 202 -16.96 -2.37 2.96
CA SER A 202 -15.62 -2.92 3.17
C SER A 202 -15.16 -3.68 1.93
N VAL A 203 -14.35 -3.03 1.09
CA VAL A 203 -13.81 -3.60 -0.16
C VAL A 203 -12.87 -4.78 0.09
N TYR A 204 -12.22 -4.86 1.25
CA TYR A 204 -11.29 -5.94 1.55
C TYR A 204 -11.17 -6.26 3.04
N VAL A 205 -11.55 -7.49 3.39
CA VAL A 205 -11.24 -8.09 4.69
C VAL A 205 -10.00 -8.97 4.55
N GLY A 206 -8.97 -8.70 5.35
CA GLY A 206 -7.77 -9.54 5.40
C GLY A 206 -8.11 -10.99 5.69
N LYS A 207 -7.34 -11.93 5.14
CA LYS A 207 -7.53 -13.37 5.36
C LYS A 207 -6.29 -14.00 5.99
N SER A 208 -6.50 -14.97 6.86
CA SER A 208 -5.45 -15.80 7.48
C SER A 208 -5.72 -17.28 7.29
N PRO A 209 -4.69 -18.15 7.23
CA PRO A 209 -4.90 -19.59 7.20
C PRO A 209 -5.47 -20.14 8.52
N LYS A 210 -6.34 -21.15 8.42
CA LYS A 210 -6.84 -21.97 9.53
C LYS A 210 -5.73 -22.90 10.03
N PHE A 211 -5.03 -23.55 9.10
CA PHE A 211 -3.94 -24.47 9.39
C PHE A 211 -2.64 -24.01 8.74
N TRP A 212 -1.71 -23.57 9.57
CA TRP A 212 -0.41 -23.05 9.14
C TRP A 212 0.39 -24.04 8.30
N LYS A 213 0.38 -25.32 8.69
CA LYS A 213 1.15 -26.38 8.00
C LYS A 213 0.70 -26.59 6.56
N LEU A 214 -0.61 -26.51 6.29
CA LEU A 214 -1.14 -26.65 4.93
C LEU A 214 -0.72 -25.48 4.03
N GLN A 215 -0.65 -24.27 4.58
CA GLN A 215 -0.25 -23.10 3.81
C GLN A 215 1.22 -23.16 3.37
N ARG A 216 2.08 -23.84 4.14
CA ARG A 216 3.50 -24.04 3.79
C ARG A 216 3.69 -24.90 2.54
N LEU A 217 2.72 -25.74 2.18
CA LEU A 217 2.81 -26.60 0.99
C LEU A 217 2.85 -25.78 -0.30
N LYS A 218 2.31 -24.55 -0.30
CA LYS A 218 2.33 -23.63 -1.45
C LYS A 218 3.74 -23.38 -2.00
N ARG A 219 4.77 -23.45 -1.16
CA ARG A 219 6.16 -23.28 -1.58
C ARG A 219 6.63 -24.34 -2.58
N TYR A 220 6.07 -25.55 -2.49
CA TYR A 220 6.50 -26.70 -3.28
C TYR A 220 5.58 -26.97 -4.47
N ILE A 221 4.54 -26.16 -4.64
CA ILE A 221 3.52 -26.36 -5.67
C ILE A 221 3.55 -25.15 -6.61
N PRO A 222 3.53 -25.35 -7.95
CA PRO A 222 3.50 -24.23 -8.89
C PRO A 222 2.28 -23.32 -8.68
N LEU A 223 2.41 -22.02 -8.99
CA LEU A 223 1.36 -20.98 -8.90
C LEU A 223 0.13 -21.27 -9.80
N THR A 224 -0.66 -22.28 -9.43
CA THR A 224 -1.71 -22.91 -10.25
C THR A 224 -3.05 -23.02 -9.52
N ILE A 225 -4.03 -23.68 -10.14
CA ILE A 225 -5.34 -24.03 -9.56
C ILE A 225 -5.22 -24.66 -8.16
N ALA A 226 -4.16 -25.42 -7.89
CA ALA A 226 -3.90 -26.00 -6.58
C ALA A 226 -3.85 -24.96 -5.45
N HIS A 227 -3.35 -23.75 -5.72
CA HIS A 227 -3.36 -22.66 -4.74
C HIS A 227 -4.76 -22.16 -4.42
N ASN A 228 -5.64 -22.10 -5.43
CA ASN A 228 -7.02 -21.67 -5.26
C ASN A 228 -7.81 -22.70 -4.43
N ILE A 229 -7.52 -23.99 -4.61
CA ILE A 229 -8.11 -25.07 -3.80
C ILE A 229 -7.63 -25.00 -2.35
N ILE A 230 -6.32 -24.82 -2.13
CA ILE A 230 -5.78 -24.65 -0.77
C ILE A 230 -6.42 -23.44 -0.10
N ASP A 231 -6.54 -22.32 -0.80
CA ASP A 231 -7.09 -21.09 -0.24
C ASP A 231 -8.59 -21.17 0.07
N SER A 232 -9.38 -21.86 -0.77
CA SER A 232 -10.83 -21.99 -0.55
C SER A 232 -11.15 -22.79 0.71
N ILE A 233 -10.32 -23.77 1.06
CA ILE A 233 -10.50 -24.64 2.23
C ILE A 233 -9.86 -24.00 3.48
N ASN A 234 -8.65 -23.45 3.32
CA ASN A 234 -7.78 -23.12 4.44
C ASN A 234 -7.83 -21.65 4.85
N LEU A 235 -8.44 -20.72 4.11
CA LEU A 235 -8.49 -19.31 4.54
C LEU A 235 -9.75 -19.00 5.37
N LYS A 236 -9.60 -18.10 6.35
CA LYS A 236 -10.70 -17.47 7.09
C LYS A 236 -10.56 -15.95 7.06
N ALA A 237 -11.69 -15.25 7.23
CA ALA A 237 -11.72 -13.80 7.36
C ALA A 237 -11.08 -13.35 8.68
N GLY A 238 -10.38 -12.21 8.64
CA GLY A 238 -9.67 -11.65 9.78
C GLY A 238 -8.32 -12.32 10.06
N TYR A 239 -7.66 -11.78 11.09
CA TYR A 239 -6.40 -12.28 11.60
C TYR A 239 -6.60 -12.75 13.04
N PRO A 240 -5.90 -13.80 13.51
CA PRO A 240 -5.78 -14.07 14.94
C PRO A 240 -5.32 -12.82 15.68
N SER A 241 -5.82 -12.59 16.89
CA SER A 241 -5.37 -11.46 17.71
C SER A 241 -3.86 -11.53 17.94
N MET A 242 -3.17 -10.40 17.76
CA MET A 242 -1.76 -10.29 18.11
C MET A 242 -1.58 -10.45 19.62
N ASN A 243 -0.48 -11.06 20.05
CA ASN A 243 -0.10 -11.07 21.46
C ASN A 243 -0.04 -9.62 22.02
N PRO A 244 -0.75 -9.30 23.12
CA PRO A 244 -0.78 -7.94 23.67
C PRO A 244 0.60 -7.37 24.04
N ASN A 245 1.51 -8.19 24.57
CA ASN A 245 2.87 -7.78 24.90
C ASN A 245 3.68 -7.46 23.63
N THR A 246 3.48 -8.23 22.56
CA THR A 246 4.07 -7.93 21.25
C THR A 246 3.56 -6.59 20.71
N ARG A 247 2.25 -6.34 20.80
CA ARG A 247 1.65 -5.05 20.40
C ARG A 247 2.26 -3.89 21.18
N GLU A 248 2.34 -3.99 22.52
CA GLU A 248 2.90 -2.93 23.36
C GLU A 248 4.36 -2.63 23.00
N LYS A 249 5.18 -3.67 22.77
CA LYS A 249 6.57 -3.50 22.31
C LYS A 249 6.65 -2.80 20.96
N LEU A 250 5.78 -3.14 20.01
CA LEU A 250 5.74 -2.51 18.69
C LEU A 250 5.25 -1.07 18.73
N ILE A 251 4.27 -0.73 19.59
CA ILE A 251 3.86 0.65 19.84
C ILE A 251 5.05 1.47 20.35
N LYS A 252 5.80 0.95 21.33
CA LYS A 252 7.02 1.60 21.85
C LYS A 252 8.08 1.75 20.75
N TYR A 253 8.27 0.73 19.91
CA TYR A 253 9.21 0.77 18.78
C TYR A 253 8.86 1.85 17.75
N PHE A 254 7.58 1.98 17.37
CA PHE A 254 7.16 2.98 16.38
C PHE A 254 6.98 4.40 16.93
N LYS A 255 6.90 4.56 18.26
CA LYS A 255 6.68 5.86 18.92
C LYS A 255 7.58 7.00 18.44
N PRO A 256 8.92 6.87 18.33
CA PRO A 256 9.77 7.95 17.81
C PRO A 256 9.41 8.34 16.38
N TYR A 257 9.20 7.37 15.49
CA TYR A 257 8.82 7.60 14.10
C TYR A 257 7.44 8.24 13.97
N ASN A 258 6.47 7.80 14.76
CA ASN A 258 5.12 8.36 14.77
C ASN A 258 5.12 9.80 15.27
N LYS A 259 5.89 10.12 16.32
CA LYS A 259 6.02 11.51 16.79
C LYS A 259 6.61 12.44 15.73
N GLU A 260 7.57 11.96 14.97
CA GLU A 260 8.15 12.74 13.88
C GLU A 260 7.18 12.89 12.70
N LEU A 261 6.45 11.82 12.38
CA LEU A 261 5.37 11.84 11.39
C LEU A 261 4.27 12.84 11.79
N GLU A 262 3.85 12.87 13.04
CA GLU A 262 2.85 13.83 13.54
C GLU A 262 3.28 15.29 13.31
N LYS A 263 4.56 15.59 13.59
CA LYS A 263 5.15 16.91 13.30
C LYS A 263 5.16 17.20 11.80
N PHE A 264 5.56 16.23 10.99
CA PHE A 264 5.61 16.35 9.53
C PHE A 264 4.22 16.61 8.92
N LEU A 265 3.19 15.96 9.45
CA LEU A 265 1.81 16.11 9.00
C LEU A 265 1.12 17.35 9.61
N GLY A 266 1.66 17.92 10.69
CA GLY A 266 0.96 18.93 11.48
C GLY A 266 -0.32 18.38 12.13
N ARG A 267 -0.36 17.08 12.42
CA ARG A 267 -1.55 16.35 12.88
C ARG A 267 -1.18 15.28 13.90
N ARG A 268 -1.99 15.14 14.95
CA ARG A 268 -1.86 14.05 15.93
C ARG A 268 -2.44 12.73 15.42
N LEU A 269 -1.80 11.63 15.78
CA LEU A 269 -2.17 10.25 15.43
C LEU A 269 -2.46 9.47 16.73
N ASP A 270 -3.35 10.00 17.56
CA ASP A 270 -3.60 9.50 18.91
C ASP A 270 -4.03 8.03 18.97
N SER A 271 -4.75 7.57 17.95
CA SER A 271 -5.17 6.16 17.81
C SER A 271 -4.01 5.21 17.54
N TRP A 272 -2.83 5.70 17.16
CA TRP A 272 -1.66 4.87 16.87
C TRP A 272 -0.79 4.59 18.11
N HIS A 273 -1.07 5.25 19.23
CA HIS A 273 -0.33 5.09 20.49
C HIS A 273 -1.05 4.17 21.49
N ARG A 274 -2.14 3.50 21.06
CA ARG A 274 -2.98 2.61 21.89
C ARG A 274 -2.93 1.17 21.39
#